data_AF-A0A817KR79-F1
#
_entry.id   AF-A0A817KR79-F1
#
_cell.length_a   1.000
_cell.length_b   1.000
_cell.length_c   1.000
_cell.angle_alpha   90.00
_cell.angle_beta   90.00
_cell.angle_gamma   90.00
#
_symmetry.space_group_name_H-M   'P 1'
#
loop_
_entity.id
_entity.type
_entity.pdbx_description
1 polymer ?
#
loop_
_entity_poly.entity_id
_entity_poly.type
_entity_poly.pdbx_seq_one_letter_code
_entity_poly.pdbx_strand_id
1 'polypeptide(L)'
;MFTKGTAYIDGQNVHRRIRSTRYLGYCPQENCSMDFLTVQDSLYLLARIRGVQPSRIKSIVGTISSLFLLDPFLSNYMHELSGGTKCRLHTALALIDRNLLHQTR
;
A
#
# COMPACT_ATOMS: atom_id res chain seq x y z
N MET A 1 -9.51 17.68 -2.11
CA MET A 1 -9.44 18.35 -3.42
C MET A 1 -9.02 19.79 -3.17
N PHE A 2 -7.84 20.22 -3.63
CA PHE A 2 -7.39 21.60 -3.41
C PHE A 2 -8.14 22.52 -4.37
N THR A 3 -9.00 23.37 -3.84
CA THR A 3 -9.78 24.32 -4.65
C THR A 3 -8.97 25.57 -5.01
N LYS A 4 -7.96 25.97 -4.19
CA LYS A 4 -6.92 26.99 -4.47
C LYS A 4 -5.69 26.74 -3.58
N GLY A 5 -4.53 27.30 -3.95
CA GLY A 5 -3.29 27.26 -3.15
C GLY A 5 -2.16 26.41 -3.77
N THR A 6 -0.98 26.45 -3.17
CA THR A 6 0.18 25.64 -3.61
C THR A 6 0.65 24.73 -2.49
N ALA A 7 0.72 23.43 -2.75
CA ALA A 7 1.31 22.46 -1.83
C ALA A 7 2.78 22.19 -2.18
N TYR A 8 3.59 21.87 -1.17
CA TYR A 8 5.00 21.51 -1.32
C TYR A 8 5.28 20.19 -0.58
N ILE A 9 6.02 19.29 -1.22
CA ILE A 9 6.57 18.05 -0.62
C ILE A 9 8.07 18.14 -0.78
N ASP A 10 8.82 18.06 0.33
CA ASP A 10 10.29 18.18 0.32
C ASP A 10 10.78 19.45 -0.43
N GLY A 11 10.15 20.59 -0.12
CA GLY A 11 10.43 21.88 -0.78
C GLY A 11 10.00 21.97 -2.26
N GLN A 12 9.43 20.91 -2.84
CA GLN A 12 9.02 20.89 -4.25
C GLN A 12 7.52 21.06 -4.41
N ASN A 13 7.13 22.02 -5.26
CA ASN A 13 5.75 22.27 -5.62
C ASN A 13 5.12 21.07 -6.33
N VAL A 14 4.04 20.54 -5.76
CA VAL A 14 3.38 19.31 -6.25
C VAL A 14 2.78 19.50 -7.65
N HIS A 15 2.43 20.73 -8.06
CA HIS A 15 1.91 21.03 -9.40
C HIS A 15 2.97 21.02 -10.51
N ARG A 16 4.25 21.27 -10.19
CA ARG A 16 5.32 21.38 -11.20
C ARG A 16 6.04 20.05 -11.49
N ARG A 17 5.96 19.06 -10.59
CA ARG A 17 6.62 17.76 -10.79
C ARG A 17 5.86 16.59 -10.16
N ILE A 18 5.33 15.71 -11.01
CA ILE A 18 4.78 14.37 -10.64
C ILE A 18 5.84 13.49 -9.93
N ARG A 19 7.13 13.84 -9.98
CA ARG A 19 8.18 13.05 -9.34
C ARG A 19 8.21 13.17 -7.81
N SER A 20 7.77 14.29 -7.22
CA SER A 20 7.78 14.46 -5.75
C SER A 20 6.71 13.63 -5.05
N THR A 21 5.61 13.31 -5.73
CA THR A 21 4.57 12.41 -5.20
C THR A 21 4.96 10.94 -5.22
N ARG A 22 6.10 10.58 -5.82
CA ARG A 22 6.60 9.20 -5.84
C ARG A 22 6.99 8.68 -4.44
N TYR A 23 7.12 9.59 -3.47
CA TYR A 23 7.37 9.27 -2.07
C TYR A 23 6.10 9.05 -1.23
N LEU A 24 4.91 9.29 -1.79
CA LEU A 24 3.64 9.20 -1.09
C LEU A 24 2.88 7.91 -1.44
N GLY A 25 2.54 7.13 -0.42
CA GLY A 25 1.50 6.11 -0.51
C GLY A 25 0.11 6.75 -0.40
N TYR A 26 -0.81 6.39 -1.29
CA TYR A 26 -2.20 6.88 -1.25
C TYR A 26 -3.17 5.71 -1.13
N CYS A 27 -4.11 5.84 -0.19
CA CYS A 27 -5.27 4.96 -0.06
C CYS A 27 -6.55 5.79 -0.30
N PRO A 28 -7.34 5.52 -1.35
CA PRO A 28 -8.63 6.17 -1.54
C PRO A 28 -9.64 5.80 -0.45
N GLN A 29 -10.62 6.67 -0.23
CA GLN A 29 -11.69 6.48 0.77
C GLN A 29 -12.70 5.41 0.35
N GLU A 30 -12.94 5.27 -0.95
CA GLU A 30 -13.62 4.11 -1.54
C GLU A 30 -12.56 3.11 -1.97
N ASN A 31 -12.44 2.08 -1.14
CA ASN A 31 -11.57 0.96 -1.33
C ASN A 31 -11.93 0.24 -2.63
N CYS A 32 -11.05 0.25 -3.65
CA CYS A 32 -11.20 -0.61 -4.82
C CYS A 32 -11.14 -2.06 -4.33
N SER A 33 -12.31 -2.67 -4.14
CA SER A 33 -12.40 -3.91 -3.40
C SER A 33 -11.97 -5.05 -4.31
N MET A 34 -10.79 -5.62 -4.04
CA MET A 34 -10.38 -6.88 -4.66
C MET A 34 -11.13 -8.03 -3.95
N ASP A 35 -12.46 -8.01 -3.98
CA ASP A 35 -13.32 -8.86 -3.16
C ASP A 35 -13.08 -10.36 -3.38
N PHE A 36 -12.57 -10.72 -4.56
CA PHE A 36 -12.28 -12.10 -4.97
C PHE A 36 -10.85 -12.54 -4.63
N LEU A 37 -10.03 -11.67 -4.06
CA LEU A 37 -8.68 -12.02 -3.62
C LEU A 37 -8.64 -12.22 -2.11
N THR A 38 -7.77 -13.14 -1.68
CA THR A 38 -7.40 -13.24 -0.28
C THR A 38 -6.56 -12.03 0.14
N VAL A 39 -6.45 -11.79 1.45
CA VAL A 39 -5.54 -10.79 2.00
C VAL A 39 -4.10 -11.03 1.52
N GLN A 40 -3.66 -12.29 1.55
CA GLN A 40 -2.34 -12.66 1.08
C GLN A 40 -2.17 -12.38 -0.41
N ASP A 41 -3.10 -12.80 -1.26
CA ASP A 41 -3.03 -12.58 -2.70
C ASP A 41 -3.00 -11.10 -3.05
N SER A 42 -3.77 -10.29 -2.33
CA SER A 42 -3.80 -8.84 -2.48
C SER A 42 -2.43 -8.20 -2.20
N LEU A 43 -1.78 -8.60 -1.11
CA LEU A 43 -0.44 -8.11 -0.75
C LEU A 43 0.61 -8.56 -1.77
N TYR A 44 0.56 -9.81 -2.22
CA TYR A 44 1.49 -10.35 -3.23
C TYR A 44 1.29 -9.70 -4.60
N LEU A 45 0.04 -9.55 -5.03
CA LEU A 45 -0.33 -8.94 -6.30
C LEU A 45 0.18 -7.49 -6.35
N LEU A 46 -0.10 -6.71 -5.30
CA LEU A 46 0.32 -5.33 -5.27
C LEU A 46 1.85 -5.19 -5.20
N ALA A 47 2.54 -6.03 -4.42
CA ALA A 47 3.99 -6.07 -4.39
C ALA A 47 4.59 -6.31 -5.80
N ARG A 48 3.99 -7.23 -6.58
CA ARG A 48 4.41 -7.49 -7.97
C ARG A 48 4.14 -6.29 -8.89
N ILE A 49 2.93 -5.72 -8.84
CA ILE A 49 2.56 -4.54 -9.65
C ILE A 49 3.50 -3.37 -9.36
N ARG A 50 3.92 -3.21 -8.10
CA ARG A 50 4.83 -2.15 -7.66
C ARG A 50 6.31 -2.41 -8.00
N GLY A 51 6.64 -3.59 -8.52
CA GLY A 51 7.98 -3.94 -9.00
C GLY A 51 8.94 -4.43 -7.91
N VAL A 52 8.42 -4.97 -6.80
CA VAL A 52 9.24 -5.63 -5.77
C VAL A 52 9.93 -6.86 -6.39
N GLN A 53 11.23 -7.04 -6.14
CA GLN A 53 11.96 -8.23 -6.58
C GLN A 53 11.30 -9.51 -6.02
N PRO A 54 11.07 -10.56 -6.83
CA PRO A 54 10.39 -11.78 -6.39
C PRO A 54 10.97 -12.42 -5.11
N SER A 55 12.31 -12.37 -4.97
CA SER A 55 13.03 -12.87 -3.78
C SER A 55 12.68 -12.13 -2.49
N ARG A 56 12.29 -10.85 -2.58
CA ARG A 56 11.94 -10.00 -1.43
C ARG A 56 10.45 -10.03 -1.09
N ILE A 57 9.57 -10.41 -2.03
CA ILE A 57 8.11 -10.31 -1.85
C ILE A 57 7.67 -11.06 -0.60
N LYS A 58 8.09 -12.31 -0.42
CA LYS A 58 7.68 -13.13 0.73
C LYS A 58 8.06 -12.49 2.06
N SER A 59 9.27 -11.93 2.14
CA SER A 59 9.74 -11.23 3.35
C SER A 59 8.95 -9.96 3.61
N ILE A 60 8.75 -9.11 2.59
CA ILE A 60 7.99 -7.85 2.75
C ILE A 60 6.55 -8.13 3.13
N VAL A 61 5.89 -9.09 2.47
CA VAL A 61 4.51 -9.44 2.78
C VAL A 61 4.40 -9.94 4.22
N GLY A 62 5.33 -10.77 4.70
CA GLY A 62 5.34 -11.22 6.10
C GLY A 62 5.58 -10.07 7.09
N THR A 63 6.50 -9.15 6.81
CA THR A 63 6.73 -7.99 7.67
C THR A 63 5.49 -7.08 7.73
N ILE A 64 4.86 -6.83 6.58
CA ILE A 64 3.67 -5.98 6.49
C ILE A 64 2.47 -6.66 7.15
N SER A 65 2.26 -7.96 6.95
CA SER A 65 1.15 -8.67 7.56
C SER A 65 1.23 -8.63 9.09
N SER A 66 2.42 -8.84 9.66
CA SER A 66 2.63 -8.73 11.10
C SER A 66 2.51 -7.29 11.60
N LEU A 67 3.06 -6.31 10.89
CA LEU A 67 2.97 -4.89 11.28
C LEU A 67 1.53 -4.39 11.39
N PHE A 68 0.65 -4.86 10.50
CA PHE A 68 -0.77 -4.47 10.47
C PHE A 68 -1.71 -5.48 11.16
N LEU A 69 -1.14 -6.49 11.84
CA LEU A 69 -1.89 -7.55 12.54
C LEU A 69 -2.90 -8.27 11.62
N LEU A 70 -2.45 -8.58 10.40
CA LEU A 70 -3.22 -9.25 9.35
C LEU A 70 -2.93 -10.76 9.28
N ASP A 71 -1.94 -11.27 10.01
CA ASP A 71 -1.55 -12.70 10.01
C ASP A 71 -2.75 -13.66 10.20
N PRO A 72 -3.71 -13.41 11.11
CA PRO A 72 -4.88 -14.29 11.28
C PRO A 72 -5.84 -14.28 10.09
N PHE A 73 -5.76 -13.27 9.22
CA PHE A 73 -6.71 -13.00 8.14
C PHE A 73 -6.13 -13.28 6.75
N LEU A 74 -4.89 -13.80 6.65
CA LEU A 74 -4.19 -13.98 5.37
C LEU A 74 -4.98 -14.81 4.34
N SER A 75 -5.69 -15.83 4.83
CA SER A 75 -6.50 -16.74 3.99
C SER A 75 -7.93 -16.26 3.76
N ASN A 76 -8.39 -15.21 4.45
CA ASN A 76 -9.73 -14.68 4.26
C ASN A 76 -9.81 -13.87 2.96
N TYR A 77 -10.98 -13.94 2.31
CA TYR A 77 -11.27 -13.04 1.21
C TYR A 77 -11.52 -11.63 1.72
N MET A 78 -11.20 -10.62 0.90
CA MET A 78 -11.39 -9.23 1.30
C MET A 78 -12.83 -8.92 1.72
N HIS A 79 -13.83 -9.52 1.08
CA HIS A 79 -15.24 -9.29 1.41
C HIS A 79 -15.64 -9.81 2.80
N GLU A 80 -14.94 -10.82 3.34
CA GLU A 80 -15.18 -11.42 4.65
C GLU A 80 -14.64 -10.56 5.81
N LEU A 81 -13.79 -9.58 5.50
CA LEU A 81 -13.16 -8.74 6.52
C LEU A 81 -14.13 -7.70 7.08
N SER A 82 -14.00 -7.44 8.39
CA SER A 82 -14.64 -6.28 9.01
C SER A 82 -14.11 -4.98 8.40
N GLY A 83 -14.90 -3.90 8.46
CA GLY A 83 -14.47 -2.59 7.96
C GLY A 83 -13.13 -2.10 8.54
N GLY A 84 -12.89 -2.37 9.83
CA GLY A 84 -11.62 -2.05 10.49
C GLY A 84 -10.44 -2.86 9.94
N THR A 85 -10.62 -4.16 9.68
CA THR A 85 -9.58 -4.99 9.07
C THR A 85 -9.34 -4.61 7.61
N LYS A 86 -10.39 -4.23 6.86
CA LYS A 86 -10.25 -3.65 5.51
C LYS A 86 -9.41 -2.36 5.55
N CYS A 87 -9.64 -1.48 6.51
CA CYS A 87 -8.83 -0.26 6.68
C CYS A 87 -7.35 -0.58 6.94
N ARG A 88 -7.07 -1.55 7.81
CA ARG A 88 -5.68 -2.02 8.07
C ARG A 88 -5.02 -2.59 6.83
N LEU A 89 -5.72 -3.47 6.09
CA LEU A 89 -5.24 -4.02 4.84
C LEU A 89 -4.93 -2.93 3.81
N HIS A 90 -5.81 -1.95 3.68
CA HIS A 90 -5.63 -0.86 2.73
C HIS A 90 -4.44 0.03 3.07
N THR A 91 -4.22 0.27 4.36
CA THR A 91 -3.03 0.98 4.84
C THR A 91 -1.76 0.16 4.59
N ALA A 92 -1.80 -1.16 4.83
CA ALA A 92 -0.73 -2.08 4.51
C ALA A 92 -0.36 -2.07 3.01
N LEU A 93 -1.37 -2.12 2.14
CA LEU A 93 -1.22 -2.04 0.69
C LEU A 93 -0.61 -0.70 0.25
N ALA A 94 -1.05 0.41 0.84
CA ALA A 94 -0.47 1.72 0.56
C ALA A 94 1.01 1.83 1.00
N LEU A 95 1.41 1.07 2.02
CA LEU A 95 2.80 1.03 2.51
C LEU A 95 3.69 0.10 1.67
N ILE A 96 3.11 -0.89 0.97
CA ILE A 96 3.81 -1.65 -0.09
C ILE A 96 3.98 -0.74 -1.31
N ASP A 97 4.87 0.24 -1.15
CA ASP A 97 5.30 1.14 -2.23
C ASP A 97 6.82 1.14 -2.35
N ARG A 98 7.33 1.67 -3.47
CA ARG A 98 8.75 1.58 -3.86
C ARG A 98 9.75 2.11 -2.82
N ASN A 99 9.31 2.91 -1.85
CA ASN A 99 10.22 3.58 -0.91
C ASN A 99 10.77 2.64 0.17
N LEU A 100 10.01 1.62 0.60
CA LEU A 100 10.53 0.59 1.51
C LEU A 100 11.63 -0.27 0.85
N LEU A 101 11.75 -0.23 -0.49
CA LEU A 101 12.76 -0.97 -1.23
C LEU A 101 14.12 -0.26 -1.28
N HIS A 102 14.18 1.05 -1.01
CA HIS A 102 15.40 1.85 -1.06
C HIS A 102 16.08 2.04 0.31
N GLN A 103 15.46 1.64 1.42
CA GLN A 103 16.02 1.77 2.78
C GLN A 103 16.86 0.57 3.26
N THR A 104 17.24 -0.35 2.37
CA THR A 104 18.09 -1.52 2.71
C THR A 104 19.46 -1.47 2.03
N ARG A 105 20.00 -0.27 1.82
CA ARG A 105 21.42 -0.06 1.51
C ARG A 105 22.11 0.67 2.65
#